data_AF-G4FM01-F1
#
_entry.id   AF-G4FM01-F1
#
_cell.length_a   1.000
_cell.length_b   1.000
_cell.length_c   1.000
_cell.angle_alpha   90.00
_cell.angle_beta   90.00
_cell.angle_gamma   90.00
#
_symmetry.space_group_name_H-M   'P 1'
#
loop_
_entity.id
_entity.type
_entity.pdbx_description
1 polymer ?
#
loop_
_entity_poly.entity_id
_entity_poly.type
_entity_poly.pdbx_seq_one_letter_code
_entity_poly.pdbx_strand_id
1 'polypeptide(L)' 'MTWKLAKAWTSVLPQEGYRHFRVIFQGGKGQDRWVELEAVLDASIRRRIAWTELKNQDVWTSGWRQLPPTE' A
#
# COMPACT_ATOMS: atom_id res chain seq x y z
N MET A 1 -21.37 -7.51 1.14
CA MET A 1 -20.77 -6.17 1.00
C MET A 1 -19.45 -6.30 0.25
N THR A 2 -19.36 -5.73 -0.95
CA THR A 2 -18.11 -5.63 -1.70
C THR A 2 -17.21 -4.65 -0.98
N TRP A 3 -16.06 -5.10 -0.49
CA TRP A 3 -15.11 -4.17 0.12
C TRP A 3 -14.60 -3.22 -0.97
N LYS A 4 -14.35 -1.96 -0.63
CA LYS A 4 -13.83 -0.96 -1.57
C LYS A 4 -12.41 -0.61 -1.16
N LEU A 5 -11.45 -0.95 -2.01
CA LEU A 5 -10.03 -0.70 -1.81
C LEU A 5 -9.59 0.52 -2.62
N ALA A 6 -8.76 1.38 -2.03
CA ALA A 6 -8.07 2.41 -2.79
C ALA A 6 -7.07 1.74 -3.75
N LYS A 7 -6.99 2.20 -5.00
CA LYS A 7 -6.04 1.66 -5.98
C LYS A 7 -4.60 2.11 -5.75
N ALA A 8 -4.41 3.16 -4.95
CA ALA A 8 -3.15 3.82 -4.68
C ALA A 8 -2.95 3.96 -3.17
N TRP A 9 -1.71 3.84 -2.73
CA TRP A 9 -1.31 3.93 -1.33
C TRP A 9 0.06 4.59 -1.22
N THR A 10 0.25 5.32 -0.13
CA THR A 10 1.52 5.96 0.21
C THR A 10 2.00 5.43 1.56
N SER A 11 3.21 4.88 1.62
CA SER A 11 3.80 4.46 2.89
C SER A 11 4.33 5.67 3.66
N VAL A 12 4.17 5.63 4.99
CA VAL A 12 4.65 6.69 5.89
C VAL A 12 6.18 6.72 5.91
N LEU A 13 6.83 5.57 5.90
CA LEU A 13 8.28 5.41 5.78
C LEU A 13 8.67 4.80 4.43
N PRO A 14 9.87 5.07 3.90
CA PRO A 14 10.35 4.44 2.67
C PRO A 14 10.39 2.92 2.81
N GLN A 15 9.90 2.25 1.79
CA GLN A 15 9.88 0.81 1.64
C GLN A 15 10.79 0.49 0.46
N GLU A 16 12.01 0.03 0.73
CA GLU A 16 13.07 -0.16 -0.29
C GLU A 16 13.36 1.14 -1.08
N GLY A 17 13.26 2.29 -0.42
CA GLY A 17 13.45 3.60 -1.05
C GLY A 17 12.20 4.19 -1.72
N TYR A 18 11.11 3.43 -1.83
CA TYR A 18 9.86 3.88 -2.46
C TYR A 18 8.79 4.21 -1.42
N ARG A 19 7.91 5.15 -1.73
CA ARG A 19 6.75 5.48 -0.89
C ARG A 19 5.41 5.37 -1.60
N HIS A 20 5.38 5.47 -2.93
CA HIS A 20 4.13 5.39 -3.70
C HIS A 20 3.95 3.99 -4.27
N PHE A 21 2.81 3.38 -3.95
CA PHE A 21 2.47 2.03 -4.34
C PHE A 21 1.07 1.97 -4.97
N ARG A 22 0.90 1.10 -5.97
CA ARG A 22 -0.41 0.76 -6.55
C ARG A 22 -0.81 -0.66 -6.17
N VAL A 23 -2.11 -0.89 -6.04
CA VAL A 23 -2.65 -2.23 -5.86
C VAL A 23 -2.60 -2.98 -7.18
N ILE A 24 -2.01 -4.17 -7.17
CA ILE A 24 -1.99 -5.08 -8.32
C ILE A 24 -2.85 -6.32 -8.10
N PHE A 25 -2.93 -6.82 -6.85
CA PHE A 25 -3.79 -7.94 -6.49
C PHE A 25 -4.42 -7.72 -5.11
N GLN A 26 -5.53 -8.41 -4.88
CA GLN A 26 -6.16 -8.51 -3.56
C GLN A 26 -6.80 -9.88 -3.43
N GLY A 27 -6.88 -10.41 -2.21
CA GLY A 27 -7.45 -11.72 -1.99
C GLY A 27 -7.70 -12.02 -0.52
N GLY A 28 -8.02 -13.28 -0.24
CA GLY A 28 -8.36 -13.75 1.10
C GLY A 28 -9.81 -13.47 1.51
N LYS A 29 -10.15 -13.87 2.73
CA LYS A 29 -11.49 -13.76 3.31
C LYS A 29 -11.38 -13.37 4.78
N GLY A 30 -12.41 -12.71 5.31
CA GLY A 30 -12.45 -12.35 6.73
C GLY A 30 -11.23 -11.55 7.18
N GLN A 31 -10.50 -12.08 8.17
CA GLN A 31 -9.29 -11.49 8.73
C GLN A 31 -8.03 -11.78 7.90
N ASP A 32 -8.04 -12.83 7.07
CA ASP A 32 -6.92 -13.23 6.21
C ASP A 32 -6.87 -12.47 4.88
N ARG A 33 -7.59 -11.34 4.79
CA ARG A 33 -7.57 -10.51 3.60
C ARG A 33 -6.19 -9.89 3.44
N TRP A 34 -5.72 -9.87 2.20
CA TRP A 34 -4.43 -9.33 1.84
C TRP A 34 -4.52 -8.50 0.58
N VAL A 35 -3.54 -7.62 0.42
CA VAL A 35 -3.37 -6.76 -0.74
C VAL A 35 -1.93 -6.88 -1.21
N GLU A 36 -1.72 -6.99 -2.51
CA GLU A 36 -0.40 -6.92 -3.12
C GLU A 36 -0.21 -5.55 -3.76
N LEU A 37 0.82 -4.87 -3.31
CA LEU A 37 1.25 -3.55 -3.70
C LEU A 37 2.50 -3.65 -4.57
N GLU A 38 2.60 -2.77 -5.56
CA GLU A 38 3.78 -2.62 -6.43
C GLU A 38 4.22 -1.15 -6.39
N ALA A 39 5.53 -0.90 -6.27
CA ALA A 39 6.04 0.46 -6.29
C ALA A 39 5.77 1.09 -7.67
N VAL A 40 5.34 2.36 -7.68
CA VAL A 40 4.96 3.04 -8.92
C VAL A 40 6.14 3.22 -9.87
N LEU A 41 7.34 3.43 -9.32
CA LEU A 41 8.55 3.71 -10.09
C LEU A 41 9.39 2.46 -10.40
N ASP A 42 9.10 1.33 -9.75
CA ASP A 42 9.82 0.08 -9.97
C ASP A 42 8.90 -1.13 -9.72
N ALA A 43 8.49 -1.79 -10.82
CA ALA A 43 7.57 -2.91 -10.77
C ALA A 43 8.17 -4.19 -10.15
N SER A 44 9.50 -4.25 -9.98
CA SER A 44 10.17 -5.36 -9.30
C SER A 44 9.94 -5.33 -7.79
N ILE A 45 9.63 -4.14 -7.23
CA ILE A 45 9.40 -3.94 -5.81
C ILE A 45 7.92 -4.19 -5.51
N ARG A 46 7.65 -5.36 -4.92
CA ARG A 46 6.30 -5.82 -4.59
C ARG A 46 6.18 -6.24 -3.16
N ARG A 47 5.02 -5.97 -2.57
CA ARG A 47 4.73 -6.29 -1.17
C ARG A 47 3.32 -6.81 -1.02
N ARG A 48 3.21 -8.03 -0.50
CA ARG A 48 1.94 -8.57 -0.03
C ARG A 48 1.80 -8.23 1.45
N ILE A 49 0.76 -7.50 1.79
CA ILE A 49 0.50 -7.02 3.14
C ILE A 49 -0.89 -7.46 3.61
N ALA A 50 -1.02 -7.65 4.92
CA ALA A 50 -2.31 -7.92 5.52
C ALA A 50 -3.21 -6.68 5.42
N TRP A 51 -4.51 -6.90 5.25
CA TRP A 51 -5.47 -5.80 5.21
C TRP A 51 -5.48 -4.98 6.50
N THR A 52 -5.32 -5.66 7.64
CA THR A 52 -5.27 -5.03 8.95
C THR A 52 -4.12 -4.04 9.06
N GLU A 53 -2.95 -4.40 8.52
CA GLU A 53 -1.78 -3.52 8.42
C GLU A 53 -2.03 -2.36 7.44
N LEU A 54 -2.60 -2.64 6.26
CA LEU A 54 -2.87 -1.60 5.25
C LEU A 54 -3.84 -0.52 5.75
N LYS A 55 -4.71 -0.85 6.70
CA LYS A 55 -5.59 0.12 7.37
C LYS A 55 -4.91 0.94 8.46
N ASN A 56 -3.70 0.56 8.90
CA ASN A 56 -2.97 1.31 9.90
C ASN A 56 -2.38 2.59 9.28
N GLN A 57 -2.92 3.74 9.68
CA GLN A 57 -2.52 5.04 9.14
C GLN A 57 -1.11 5.46 9.55
N ASP A 58 -0.54 4.85 10.59
CA ASP A 58 0.84 5.06 11.00
C ASP A 58 1.85 4.41 10.04
N VAL A 59 1.38 3.49 9.18
CA VAL A 59 2.20 2.77 8.20
C VAL A 59 1.81 3.13 6.77
N TRP A 60 0.51 3.22 6.50
CA TRP A 60 -0.04 3.38 5.16
C TRP A 60 -1.15 4.43 5.12
N THR A 61 -1.06 5.33 4.15
CA THR A 61 -2.15 6.26 3.83
C THR A 61 -2.75 5.90 2.48
N SER A 62 -4.09 5.92 2.38
CA SER A 62 -4.77 5.71 1.10
C SER A 62 -4.57 6.90 0.16
N GLY A 63 -4.46 6.59 -1.13
CA GLY A 63 -4.22 7.56 -2.20
C GLY A 63 -2.76 8.01 -2.31
N TRP A 64 -2.55 8.97 -3.22
CA TRP A 64 -1.26 9.65 -3.38
C TRP A 64 -1.13 10.75 -2.35
N ARG A 65 -0.07 10.71 -1.56
CA ARG A 65 0.32 11.80 -0.66
C ARG A 65 1.60 12.44 -1.17
N GLN A 66 1.63 13.76 -1.07
CA GLN A 66 2.87 14.51 -1.24
C GLN A 66 3.84 14.07 -0.15
N LEU A 67 5.06 13.74 -0.55
CA LEU A 67 6.11 13.40 0.39
C LEU A 67 6.66 14.68 1.04
N PRO A 68 7.10 14.63 2.30
CA PRO A 68 7.83 15.75 2.88
C PRO A 68 9.05 16.06 2.01
N PRO A 69 9.50 17.33 1.97
CA PRO A 69 10.75 17.68 1.31
C PRO A 69 11.88 16.77 1.82
N THR A 70 12.76 16.38 0.90
CA THR A 70 14.03 15.76 1.31
C THR A 70 14.85 16.86 1.96
N GLU A 71 15.24 16.67 3.21
CA GLU A 71 16.16 17.57 3.94
C GLU A 71 17.56 17.51 3.33
#